data_AF-A0A8D0G135-F1
#
_entry.id   AF-A0A8D0G135-F1
#
_cell.length_a   1.000
_cell.length_b   1.000
_cell.length_c   1.000
_cell.angle_alpha   90.00
_cell.angle_beta   90.00
_cell.angle_gamma   90.00
#
_symmetry.space_group_name_H-M   'P 1'
#
loop_
_entity.id
_entity.type
_entity.pdbx_description
1 polymer ?
#
loop_
_entity_poly.entity_id
_entity_poly.type
_entity_poly.pdbx_seq_one_letter_code
_entity_poly.pdbx_strand_id
1 'polypeptide(L)'
;MQLSSQTELTWIHNMHNSTAEIPRTDGTCNETLSTQSPSSEFSLGVLVLLAFLMVLLALVTILGNVLVILAFIMDRNLRHRSNYFFLNLAISDFAVGAFCMPLYIPYALTGTWHLGRSLCKIWLIMDYLLCTASVFSIVLISYDRFLSVTKAVSYRAQQGITSNPVIKMVAIWVFAFLLYCPAILFWEHVAGHSVVAADQCYAEFFNNWYFLLCASTLEFFVPLLSVTYFNVHIFHNIQRRQRHGSTQDCEPPRSSSLSWRFLQQRYVFALILLAFRILFLFLLV
;
A
#
# COMPACT_ATOMS: atom_id res chain seq x y z
N MET A 1 26.88 -20.99 -66.24
CA MET A 1 26.49 -20.30 -64.99
C MET A 1 27.31 -20.92 -63.86
N GLN A 2 28.52 -20.48 -63.48
CA GLN A 2 29.07 -19.12 -63.42
C GLN A 2 28.12 -18.18 -62.68
N LEU A 3 28.36 -17.95 -61.39
CA LEU A 3 28.88 -16.70 -60.82
C LEU A 3 28.57 -16.69 -59.30
N SER A 4 29.58 -16.92 -58.46
CA SER A 4 29.66 -16.32 -57.10
C SER A 4 30.98 -16.63 -56.38
N SER A 5 31.78 -17.60 -56.85
CA SER A 5 33.01 -18.03 -56.17
C SER A 5 34.26 -17.14 -56.40
N GLN A 6 34.09 -15.86 -56.77
CA GLN A 6 35.21 -15.01 -57.22
C GLN A 6 35.42 -13.70 -56.43
N THR A 7 34.55 -13.36 -55.48
CA THR A 7 34.67 -12.12 -54.68
C THR A 7 35.29 -12.29 -53.29
N GLU A 8 35.46 -13.51 -52.80
CA GLU A 8 35.97 -13.76 -51.43
C GLU A 8 37.50 -13.95 -51.39
N LEU A 9 38.13 -14.33 -52.51
CA LEU A 9 39.56 -14.66 -52.57
C LEU A 9 40.49 -13.45 -52.77
N THR A 10 39.96 -12.26 -53.02
CA THR A 10 40.75 -11.03 -53.22
C THR A 10 41.06 -10.28 -51.92
N TRP A 11 40.33 -10.51 -50.83
CA TRP A 11 40.56 -9.79 -49.57
C TRP A 11 41.66 -10.40 -48.70
N ILE A 12 41.92 -11.70 -48.83
CA ILE A 12 42.93 -12.40 -48.02
C ILE A 12 44.35 -12.03 -48.47
N HIS A 13 44.56 -11.66 -49.73
CA HIS A 13 45.90 -11.39 -50.27
C HIS A 13 46.43 -9.97 -49.98
N ASN A 14 45.59 -9.04 -49.52
CA ASN A 14 46.01 -7.64 -49.24
C ASN A 14 46.34 -7.33 -47.78
N MET A 15 46.25 -8.32 -46.87
CA MET A 15 46.59 -8.13 -45.44
C MET A 15 48.00 -8.61 -45.05
N HIS A 16 48.86 -8.96 -46.02
CA HIS A 16 50.16 -9.57 -45.72
C HIS A 16 51.39 -8.76 -46.17
N ASN A 17 51.24 -7.44 -46.40
CA ASN A 17 52.40 -6.62 -46.74
C ASN A 17 52.30 -5.18 -46.22
N SER A 18 52.79 -4.95 -45.00
CA SER A 18 53.52 -3.72 -44.61
C SER A 18 53.98 -3.83 -43.14
N THR A 19 55.24 -4.19 -42.95
CA THR A 19 56.00 -3.99 -41.72
C THR A 19 56.62 -2.60 -41.71
N ALA A 20 56.43 -1.83 -40.62
CA ALA A 20 57.31 -0.73 -40.21
C ALA A 20 57.21 -0.51 -38.68
N GLU A 21 58.35 -0.34 -38.04
CA GLU A 21 58.62 -0.39 -36.58
C GLU A 21 58.30 0.92 -35.79
N ILE A 22 58.43 0.80 -34.43
CA ILE A 22 58.76 1.82 -33.38
C ILE A 22 57.57 2.36 -32.53
N PRO A 23 57.67 2.61 -31.19
CA PRO A 23 58.45 2.02 -30.08
C PRO A 23 57.61 1.54 -28.87
N ARG A 24 58.20 0.72 -27.97
CA ARG A 24 57.69 0.48 -26.61
C ARG A 24 57.69 1.76 -25.79
N THR A 25 56.55 2.07 -25.18
CA THR A 25 56.47 2.94 -23.99
C THR A 25 55.75 2.16 -22.90
N ASP A 26 56.47 1.88 -21.81
CA ASP A 26 55.90 1.39 -20.56
C ASP A 26 55.03 2.50 -19.97
N GLY A 27 53.71 2.34 -20.08
CA GLY A 27 52.71 3.23 -19.49
C GLY A 27 51.75 2.41 -18.65
N THR A 28 51.90 2.49 -17.34
CA THR A 28 51.03 1.89 -16.33
C THR A 28 49.57 2.28 -16.57
N CYS A 29 48.74 1.36 -17.06
CA CYS A 29 47.28 1.55 -17.07
C CYS A 29 46.77 1.30 -15.66
N ASN A 30 46.57 2.37 -14.88
CA ASN A 30 45.72 2.30 -13.70
C ASN A 30 44.29 2.01 -14.19
N GLU A 31 43.86 0.76 -14.04
CA GLU A 31 42.46 0.39 -14.12
C GLU A 31 41.70 1.07 -12.96
N THR A 32 41.25 2.30 -13.17
CA THR A 32 40.07 2.78 -12.44
C THR A 32 38.87 2.04 -13.03
N LEU A 33 38.57 0.89 -12.44
CA LEU A 33 37.29 0.22 -12.58
C LEU A 33 36.22 1.17 -12.06
N SER A 34 35.69 2.00 -12.95
CA SER A 34 34.48 2.77 -12.70
C SER A 34 33.34 1.78 -12.55
N THR A 35 33.05 1.39 -11.32
CA THR A 35 31.84 0.66 -10.94
C THR A 35 30.64 1.49 -11.39
N GLN A 36 30.07 1.17 -12.55
CA GLN A 36 28.76 1.66 -12.96
C GLN A 36 27.72 1.08 -12.01
N SER A 37 27.34 1.85 -11.00
CA SER A 37 26.05 1.67 -10.33
C SER A 37 24.97 2.31 -11.21
N PRO A 38 23.86 1.64 -11.54
CA PRO A 38 22.70 2.29 -12.12
C PRO A 38 21.96 3.02 -11.00
N SER A 39 22.52 4.12 -10.50
CA SER A 39 21.77 5.04 -9.65
C SER A 39 20.84 5.83 -10.55
N SER A 40 19.55 5.65 -10.38
CA SER A 40 18.50 6.47 -10.99
C SER A 40 18.82 7.94 -10.71
N GLU A 41 19.29 8.69 -11.72
CA GLU A 41 19.66 10.10 -11.56
C GLU A 41 18.39 10.97 -11.46
N PHE A 42 17.69 10.86 -10.34
CA PHE A 42 16.73 11.88 -9.95
C PHE A 42 17.52 13.15 -9.62
N SER A 43 17.13 14.28 -10.23
CA SER A 43 17.68 15.59 -9.87
C SER A 43 17.56 15.80 -8.36
N LEU A 44 18.59 16.36 -7.73
CA LEU A 44 18.62 16.64 -6.28
C LEU A 44 17.34 17.36 -5.81
N GLY A 45 16.80 18.26 -6.65
CA GLY A 45 15.54 18.96 -6.37
C GLY A 45 14.33 18.03 -6.27
N VAL A 46 14.26 16.98 -7.10
CA VAL A 46 13.20 15.97 -7.05
C VAL A 46 13.34 15.12 -5.78
N LEU A 47 14.55 14.72 -5.42
CA LEU A 47 14.80 13.95 -4.20
C LEU A 47 14.39 14.74 -2.94
N VAL A 48 14.78 16.02 -2.87
CA VAL A 48 14.40 16.92 -1.76
C VAL A 48 12.89 17.12 -1.71
N LEU A 49 12.24 17.31 -2.86
CA LEU A 49 10.79 17.44 -2.94
C LEU A 49 10.09 16.17 -2.45
N LEU A 50 10.52 14.98 -2.90
CA LEU A 50 9.97 13.69 -2.47
C LEU A 50 10.15 13.48 -0.97
N ALA A 51 11.35 13.75 -0.43
CA ALA A 51 11.62 13.66 1.00
C ALA A 51 10.68 14.57 1.80
N PHE A 52 10.55 15.83 1.39
CA PHE A 52 9.65 16.80 2.03
C PHE A 52 8.20 16.32 2.00
N LEU A 53 7.71 15.85 0.86
CA LEU A 53 6.33 15.35 0.72
C LEU A 53 6.07 14.11 1.58
N MET A 54 7.00 13.16 1.64
CA MET A 54 6.86 11.97 2.48
C MET A 54 6.84 12.31 3.96
N VAL A 55 7.73 13.21 4.42
CA VAL A 55 7.74 13.67 5.81
C VAL A 55 6.46 14.44 6.15
N LEU A 56 6.00 15.31 5.25
CA LEU A 56 4.75 16.03 5.44
C LEU A 56 3.56 15.07 5.55
N LEU A 57 3.49 14.05 4.68
CA LEU A 57 2.47 13.01 4.73
C LEU A 57 2.50 12.23 6.04
N ALA A 58 3.69 11.88 6.53
CA ALA A 58 3.85 11.22 7.82
C ALA A 58 3.33 12.09 8.98
N LEU A 59 3.70 13.37 9.00
CA LEU A 59 3.24 14.31 10.03
C LEU A 59 1.71 14.48 10.01
N VAL A 60 1.11 14.65 8.83
CA VAL A 60 -0.35 14.76 8.69
C VAL A 60 -1.04 13.48 9.15
N THR A 61 -0.51 12.30 8.79
CA THR A 61 -1.03 11.00 9.23
C THR A 61 -0.98 10.87 10.75
N ILE A 62 0.14 11.20 11.38
CA ILE A 62 0.30 11.14 12.83
C ILE A 62 -0.67 12.10 13.51
N LEU A 63 -0.64 13.38 13.13
CA LEU A 63 -1.46 14.43 13.77
C LEU A 63 -2.96 14.16 13.61
N GLY A 64 -3.40 13.79 12.40
CA GLY A 64 -4.79 13.47 12.12
C GLY A 64 -5.32 12.33 12.98
N ASN A 65 -4.55 11.24 13.10
CA ASN A 65 -4.96 10.08 13.89
C ASN A 65 -4.85 10.30 15.41
N VAL A 66 -3.86 11.07 15.86
CA VAL A 66 -3.78 11.49 17.27
C VAL A 66 -5.00 12.31 17.67
N LEU A 67 -5.47 13.22 16.83
CA LEU A 67 -6.69 13.99 17.09
C LEU A 67 -7.93 13.09 17.25
N VAL A 68 -8.06 12.05 16.42
CA VAL A 68 -9.15 11.07 16.53
C VAL A 68 -9.06 10.28 17.84
N ILE A 69 -7.86 9.84 18.23
CA ILE A 69 -7.63 9.14 19.50
C ILE A 69 -7.96 10.06 20.69
N LEU A 70 -7.49 11.31 20.67
CA LEU A 70 -7.75 12.29 21.71
C LEU A 70 -9.25 12.61 21.83
N ALA A 71 -9.95 12.78 20.71
CA ALA A 71 -11.39 12.98 20.72
C ALA A 71 -12.13 11.83 21.41
N PHE A 72 -11.72 10.59 21.14
CA PHE A 72 -12.29 9.40 21.78
C PHE A 72 -12.01 9.33 23.30
N ILE A 73 -10.81 9.73 23.73
CA ILE A 73 -10.44 9.73 25.15
C ILE A 73 -11.23 10.82 25.91
N MET A 74 -11.32 12.01 25.32
CA MET A 74 -11.89 13.21 25.96
C MET A 74 -13.41 13.17 26.03
N ASP A 75 -14.08 12.68 24.99
CA ASP A 75 -15.55 12.63 24.96
C ASP A 75 -16.08 11.26 25.40
N ARG A 76 -16.67 11.22 26.59
CA ARG A 76 -17.31 9.99 27.12
C ARG A 76 -18.54 9.58 26.31
N ASN A 77 -19.20 10.51 25.62
CA ASN A 77 -20.36 10.21 24.76
C ASN A 77 -19.93 9.47 23.48
N LEU A 78 -18.64 9.53 23.12
CA LEU A 78 -18.08 8.77 22.00
C LEU A 78 -17.75 7.31 22.36
N ARG A 79 -17.93 6.84 23.59
CA ARG A 79 -17.61 5.45 23.99
C ARG A 79 -18.67 4.41 23.62
N HIS A 80 -19.31 4.60 22.47
CA HIS A 80 -20.24 3.63 21.89
C HIS A 80 -19.53 2.56 21.07
N ARG A 81 -20.17 1.38 20.95
CA ARG A 81 -19.65 0.19 20.24
C ARG A 81 -19.09 0.50 18.84
N SER A 82 -19.78 1.33 18.07
CA SER A 82 -19.38 1.70 16.71
C SER A 82 -18.10 2.55 16.64
N ASN A 83 -17.80 3.30 17.70
CA ASN A 83 -16.66 4.22 17.75
C ASN A 83 -15.34 3.52 18.07
N TYR A 84 -15.40 2.30 18.62
CA TYR A 84 -14.22 1.46 18.78
C TYR A 84 -13.56 1.16 17.42
N PHE A 85 -14.33 0.92 16.35
CA PHE A 85 -13.73 0.66 15.02
C PHE A 85 -12.95 1.86 14.46
N PHE A 86 -13.43 3.09 14.72
CA PHE A 86 -12.70 4.30 14.38
C PHE A 86 -11.42 4.46 15.20
N LEU A 87 -11.46 4.06 16.48
CA LEU A 87 -10.26 4.02 17.31
C LEU A 87 -9.24 3.00 16.78
N ASN A 88 -9.67 1.79 16.40
CA ASN A 88 -8.77 0.77 15.83
C ASN A 88 -8.11 1.26 14.54
N LEU A 89 -8.87 1.90 13.66
CA LEU A 89 -8.36 2.54 12.44
C LEU A 89 -7.31 3.62 12.78
N ALA A 90 -7.61 4.51 13.74
CA ALA A 90 -6.68 5.56 14.13
C ALA A 90 -5.40 5.01 14.77
N ILE A 91 -5.48 3.93 15.55
CA ILE A 91 -4.31 3.26 16.14
C ILE A 91 -3.43 2.66 15.04
N SER A 92 -4.01 1.95 14.06
CA SER A 92 -3.23 1.37 12.96
C SER A 92 -2.55 2.45 12.11
N ASP A 93 -3.28 3.49 11.71
CA ASP A 93 -2.75 4.54 10.84
C ASP A 93 -1.70 5.40 11.56
N PHE A 94 -1.90 5.66 12.86
CA PHE A 94 -0.88 6.29 13.70
C PHE A 94 0.41 5.46 13.73
N ALA A 95 0.31 4.14 13.92
CA ALA A 95 1.48 3.27 13.96
C ALA A 95 2.22 3.23 12.60
N VAL A 96 1.50 3.26 11.47
CA VAL A 96 2.11 3.39 10.14
C VAL A 96 2.89 4.69 10.02
N GLY A 97 2.29 5.81 10.40
CA GLY A 97 2.95 7.12 10.37
C GLY A 97 4.15 7.22 11.31
N ALA A 98 4.06 6.61 12.50
CA ALA A 98 5.08 6.72 13.55
C ALA A 98 6.26 5.74 13.37
N PHE A 99 6.02 4.54 12.81
CA PHE A 99 7.03 3.49 12.71
C PHE A 99 7.36 3.11 11.26
N CYS A 100 6.36 2.86 10.42
CA CYS A 100 6.61 2.40 9.05
C CYS A 100 7.20 3.50 8.17
N MET A 101 6.64 4.71 8.21
CA MET A 101 7.10 5.82 7.37
C MET A 101 8.54 6.26 7.68
N PRO A 102 8.97 6.42 8.95
CA PRO A 102 10.36 6.79 9.25
C PRO A 102 11.40 5.74 8.85
N LEU A 103 11.02 4.46 8.82
CA LEU A 103 11.89 3.38 8.32
C LEU A 103 11.90 3.32 6.78
N TYR A 104 10.77 3.62 6.14
CA TYR A 104 10.63 3.61 4.70
C TYR A 104 11.32 4.80 4.01
N ILE A 105 11.24 6.01 4.58
CA ILE A 105 11.76 7.23 3.93
C ILE A 105 13.26 7.14 3.58
N PRO A 106 14.17 6.75 4.50
CA PRO A 106 15.59 6.62 4.16
C PRO A 106 15.82 5.57 3.06
N TYR A 107 15.11 4.45 3.11
CA TYR A 107 15.19 3.39 2.11
C TYR A 107 14.73 3.88 0.73
N ALA A 108 13.61 4.61 0.67
CA ALA A 108 13.08 5.18 -0.56
C ALA A 108 13.99 6.26 -1.18
N LEU A 109 14.76 6.99 -0.36
CA LEU A 109 15.66 8.05 -0.83
C LEU A 109 17.05 7.55 -1.23
N THR A 110 17.58 6.56 -0.50
CA THR A 110 18.92 6.01 -0.75
C THR A 110 18.92 4.81 -1.69
N GLY A 111 17.75 4.18 -1.89
CA GLY A 111 17.60 2.94 -2.64
C GLY A 111 18.25 1.73 -1.96
N THR A 112 18.75 1.88 -0.73
CA THR A 112 19.48 0.82 -0.02
C THR A 112 19.07 0.73 1.45
N TRP A 113 19.01 -0.50 1.95
CA TRP A 113 18.60 -0.83 3.32
C TRP A 113 19.81 -1.13 4.20
N HIS A 114 20.06 -0.28 5.19
CA HIS A 114 21.24 -0.39 6.07
C HIS A 114 20.95 -0.95 7.46
N LEU A 115 19.67 -1.15 7.82
CA LEU A 115 19.26 -1.55 9.18
C LEU A 115 19.35 -3.07 9.42
N GLY A 116 19.88 -3.82 8.45
CA GLY A 116 20.06 -5.26 8.53
C GLY A 116 18.77 -6.06 8.32
N ARG A 117 18.91 -7.37 8.13
CA ARG A 117 17.82 -8.21 7.61
C ARG A 117 16.70 -8.48 8.61
N SER A 118 17.02 -8.59 9.89
CA SER A 118 16.01 -8.82 10.94
C SER A 118 15.04 -7.65 11.03
N LEU A 119 15.55 -6.40 11.01
CA LEU A 119 14.72 -5.20 11.02
C LEU A 119 13.91 -5.07 9.73
N CYS A 120 14.47 -5.44 8.57
CA CYS A 120 13.71 -5.48 7.31
C CYS A 120 12.47 -6.39 7.42
N LYS A 121 12.64 -7.61 7.92
CA LYS A 121 11.52 -8.56 8.09
C LYS A 121 10.48 -8.06 9.08
N ILE A 122 10.92 -7.52 10.23
CA ILE A 122 10.01 -6.96 11.24
C ILE A 122 9.23 -5.77 10.65
N TRP A 123 9.92 -4.88 9.94
CA TRP A 123 9.31 -3.73 9.28
C TRP A 123 8.26 -4.17 8.25
N LEU A 124 8.59 -5.10 7.35
CA LEU A 124 7.64 -5.62 6.37
C LEU A 124 6.42 -6.25 7.06
N ILE A 125 6.63 -7.12 8.06
CA ILE A 125 5.51 -7.76 8.78
C ILE A 125 4.61 -6.71 9.40
N MET A 126 5.18 -5.72 10.09
CA MET A 126 4.41 -4.64 10.72
C MET A 126 3.68 -3.80 9.69
N ASP A 127 4.33 -3.40 8.60
CA ASP A 127 3.74 -2.53 7.59
C ASP A 127 2.54 -3.19 6.90
N TYR A 128 2.71 -4.42 6.41
CA TYR A 128 1.60 -5.17 5.83
C TYR A 128 0.47 -5.39 6.85
N LEU A 129 0.80 -5.81 8.07
CA LEU A 129 -0.19 -6.07 9.11
C LEU A 129 -1.01 -4.83 9.47
N LEU A 130 -0.35 -3.68 9.64
CA LEU A 130 -1.01 -2.41 9.96
C LEU A 130 -1.88 -1.90 8.80
N CYS A 131 -1.40 -2.01 7.56
CA CYS A 131 -2.16 -1.64 6.37
C CYS A 131 -3.42 -2.50 6.20
N THR A 132 -3.29 -3.83 6.31
CA THR A 132 -4.42 -4.76 6.26
C THR A 132 -5.41 -4.49 7.39
N ALA A 133 -4.92 -4.26 8.61
CA ALA A 133 -5.77 -3.91 9.75
C ALA A 133 -6.58 -2.63 9.51
N SER A 134 -5.97 -1.60 8.91
CA SER A 134 -6.62 -0.35 8.54
C SER A 134 -7.73 -0.57 7.50
N VAL A 135 -7.42 -1.24 6.39
CA VAL A 135 -8.39 -1.49 5.30
C VAL A 135 -9.60 -2.30 5.78
N PHE A 136 -9.38 -3.39 6.50
CA PHE A 136 -10.48 -4.20 7.01
C PHE A 136 -11.27 -3.52 8.14
N SER A 137 -10.66 -2.57 8.87
CA SER A 137 -11.40 -1.72 9.82
C SER A 137 -12.43 -0.85 9.11
N ILE A 138 -12.13 -0.32 7.92
CA ILE A 138 -13.09 0.45 7.10
C ILE A 138 -14.28 -0.43 6.66
N VAL A 139 -14.01 -1.69 6.32
CA VAL A 139 -15.05 -2.68 6.01
C VAL A 139 -15.95 -2.91 7.22
N LEU A 140 -15.37 -3.10 8.41
CA LEU A 140 -16.15 -3.26 9.65
C LEU A 140 -16.99 -2.02 9.99
N ILE A 141 -16.46 -0.81 9.81
CA ILE A 141 -17.21 0.43 10.01
C ILE A 141 -18.44 0.45 9.08
N SER A 142 -18.25 0.10 7.80
CA SER A 142 -19.33 0.07 6.81
C SER A 142 -20.36 -1.01 7.13
N TYR A 143 -19.91 -2.19 7.56
CA TYR A 143 -20.77 -3.29 7.97
C TYR A 143 -21.57 -2.98 9.25
N ASP A 144 -20.95 -2.38 10.26
CA ASP A 144 -21.61 -1.97 11.50
C ASP A 144 -22.71 -0.93 11.23
N ARG A 145 -22.41 0.06 10.38
CA ARG A 145 -23.41 1.04 9.91
C ARG A 145 -24.55 0.36 9.15
N PHE A 146 -24.24 -0.60 8.30
CA PHE A 146 -25.25 -1.36 7.57
C PHE A 146 -26.20 -2.09 8.53
N LEU A 147 -25.68 -2.79 9.54
CA LEU A 147 -26.51 -3.49 10.51
C LEU A 147 -27.35 -2.53 11.35
N SER A 148 -26.77 -1.43 11.80
CA SER A 148 -27.46 -0.40 12.59
C SER A 148 -28.65 0.21 11.83
N VAL A 149 -28.48 0.49 10.52
CA VAL A 149 -29.54 1.09 9.70
C VAL A 149 -30.60 0.05 9.27
N THR A 150 -30.18 -1.11 8.78
CA THR A 150 -31.08 -2.08 8.14
C THR A 150 -31.78 -2.99 9.13
N LYS A 151 -31.08 -3.43 10.18
CA LYS A 151 -31.55 -4.40 11.17
C LYS A 151 -31.61 -3.79 12.57
N ALA A 152 -32.08 -2.56 12.69
CA ALA A 152 -32.08 -1.79 13.95
C ALA A 152 -32.66 -2.57 15.16
N VAL A 153 -33.73 -3.34 14.96
CA VAL A 153 -34.37 -4.14 16.03
C VAL A 153 -33.52 -5.36 16.42
N SER A 154 -33.06 -6.15 15.45
CA SER A 154 -32.19 -7.32 15.71
C SER A 154 -30.79 -6.94 16.20
N TYR A 155 -30.26 -5.80 15.74
CA TYR A 155 -28.96 -5.27 16.16
C TYR A 155 -28.98 -4.86 17.64
N ARG A 156 -30.09 -4.28 18.12
CA ARG A 156 -30.31 -4.01 19.56
C ARG A 156 -30.52 -5.28 20.39
N ALA A 157 -31.08 -6.34 19.81
CA ALA A 157 -31.28 -7.62 20.51
C ALA A 157 -29.99 -8.46 20.62
N GLN A 158 -29.07 -8.36 19.66
CA GLN A 158 -27.80 -9.11 19.63
C GLN A 158 -26.68 -8.51 20.50
N GLN A 159 -27.02 -7.65 21.47
CA GLN A 159 -26.06 -6.81 22.18
C GLN A 159 -25.20 -7.57 23.21
N GLY A 160 -25.43 -8.87 23.42
CA GLY A 160 -24.91 -9.66 24.55
C GLY A 160 -23.45 -10.13 24.51
N ILE A 161 -22.94 -10.79 23.45
CA ILE A 161 -21.56 -11.37 23.46
C ILE A 161 -20.94 -11.51 22.06
N THR A 162 -21.70 -11.97 21.05
CA THR A 162 -21.24 -12.18 19.65
C THR A 162 -21.03 -10.89 18.85
N SER A 163 -21.29 -9.74 19.47
CA SER A 163 -21.23 -8.42 18.87
C SER A 163 -20.23 -7.52 19.60
N ASN A 164 -19.25 -8.11 20.29
CA ASN A 164 -18.14 -7.35 20.88
C ASN A 164 -17.21 -6.83 19.76
N PRO A 165 -17.06 -5.50 19.58
CA PRO A 165 -16.23 -4.92 18.53
C PRO A 165 -14.76 -5.31 18.69
N VAL A 166 -14.30 -5.54 19.93
CA VAL A 166 -12.92 -5.96 20.22
C VAL A 166 -12.62 -7.32 19.60
N ILE A 167 -13.56 -8.28 19.66
CA ILE A 167 -13.35 -9.61 19.05
C ILE A 167 -13.17 -9.48 17.54
N LYS A 168 -13.97 -8.63 16.87
CA LYS A 168 -13.87 -8.39 15.43
C LYS A 168 -12.55 -7.73 15.05
N MET A 169 -12.06 -6.80 15.88
CA MET A 169 -10.75 -6.20 15.67
C MET A 169 -9.66 -7.26 15.80
N VAL A 170 -9.61 -7.98 16.92
CA VAL A 170 -8.61 -9.02 17.17
C VAL A 170 -8.62 -10.05 16.04
N ALA A 171 -9.79 -10.43 15.52
CA ALA A 171 -9.89 -11.32 14.37
C ALA A 171 -9.19 -10.75 13.11
N ILE A 172 -9.30 -9.46 12.83
CA ILE A 172 -8.58 -8.81 11.72
C ILE A 172 -7.07 -8.83 11.96
N TRP A 173 -6.63 -8.48 13.16
CA TRP A 173 -5.20 -8.49 13.51
C TRP A 173 -4.61 -9.90 13.37
N VAL A 174 -5.32 -10.92 13.85
CA VAL A 174 -4.94 -12.33 13.70
C VAL A 174 -4.95 -12.76 12.23
N PHE A 175 -5.97 -12.36 11.46
CA PHE A 175 -6.04 -12.65 10.02
C PHE A 175 -4.86 -12.05 9.25
N ALA A 176 -4.55 -10.77 9.48
CA ALA A 176 -3.42 -10.08 8.86
C ALA A 176 -2.08 -10.73 9.24
N PHE A 177 -1.91 -11.08 10.52
CA PHE A 177 -0.72 -11.79 10.98
C PHE A 177 -0.57 -13.16 10.31
N LEU A 178 -1.63 -13.96 10.26
CA LEU A 178 -1.60 -15.29 9.63
C LEU A 178 -1.36 -15.23 8.12
N LEU A 179 -1.78 -14.14 7.46
CA LEU A 179 -1.56 -13.95 6.04
C LEU A 179 -0.10 -13.59 5.73
N TYR A 180 0.47 -12.62 6.45
CA TYR A 180 1.78 -12.07 6.10
C TYR A 180 2.95 -12.61 6.91
N CYS A 181 2.79 -12.87 8.20
CA CYS A 181 3.92 -13.28 9.03
C CYS A 181 4.51 -14.63 8.57
N PRO A 182 3.72 -15.70 8.33
CA PRO A 182 4.25 -16.93 7.77
C PRO A 182 4.84 -16.71 6.37
N ALA A 183 4.17 -15.92 5.53
CA ALA A 183 4.63 -15.63 4.17
C ALA A 183 5.98 -14.89 4.15
N ILE A 184 6.27 -14.01 5.11
CA ILE A 184 7.54 -13.28 5.16
C ILE A 184 8.66 -14.12 5.82
N LEU A 185 8.33 -14.93 6.83
CA LEU A 185 9.33 -15.71 7.59
C LEU A 185 9.71 -17.03 6.92
N PHE A 186 8.74 -17.76 6.38
CA PHE A 186 8.97 -19.11 5.83
C PHE A 186 9.41 -19.10 4.37
N TRP A 187 9.18 -18.03 3.62
CA TRP A 187 9.52 -18.01 2.18
C TRP A 187 11.00 -18.25 1.91
N GLU A 188 11.87 -17.66 2.72
CA GLU A 188 13.32 -17.90 2.64
C GLU A 188 13.68 -19.38 2.89
N HIS A 189 12.99 -20.03 3.84
CA HIS A 189 13.22 -21.43 4.16
C HIS A 189 12.74 -22.36 3.05
N VAL A 190 11.64 -22.01 2.38
CA VAL A 190 11.08 -22.79 1.25
C VAL A 190 11.91 -22.58 -0.02
N ALA A 191 12.41 -21.36 -0.25
CA ALA A 191 13.27 -21.04 -1.39
C ALA A 191 14.69 -21.61 -1.24
N GLY A 192 15.11 -21.99 -0.02
CA GLY A 192 16.42 -22.57 0.28
C GLY A 192 17.59 -21.58 0.21
N HIS A 193 17.35 -20.37 -0.31
CA HIS A 193 18.31 -19.28 -0.43
C HIS A 193 17.57 -17.95 -0.30
N SER A 194 18.26 -16.93 0.17
CA SER A 194 17.73 -15.57 0.14
C SER A 194 17.78 -14.96 -1.25
N VAL A 195 16.62 -14.68 -1.82
CA VAL A 195 16.51 -14.00 -3.12
C VAL A 195 16.76 -12.48 -3.00
N VAL A 196 16.69 -11.94 -1.79
CA VAL A 196 16.87 -10.50 -1.50
C VAL A 196 18.35 -10.19 -1.20
N ALA A 197 18.91 -9.24 -1.93
CA ALA A 197 20.27 -8.73 -1.73
C ALA A 197 20.40 -8.02 -0.36
N ALA A 198 21.61 -7.99 0.20
CA ALA A 198 21.83 -7.47 1.56
C ALA A 198 21.51 -5.97 1.72
N ASP A 199 21.55 -5.23 0.62
CA ASP A 199 21.24 -3.81 0.50
C ASP A 199 19.78 -3.54 0.13
N GLN A 200 18.94 -4.55 -0.07
CA GLN A 200 17.54 -4.38 -0.48
C GLN A 200 16.59 -4.88 0.61
N CYS A 201 15.41 -4.25 0.68
CA CYS A 201 14.37 -4.65 1.63
C CYS A 201 12.99 -4.67 0.97
N TYR A 202 12.62 -5.83 0.44
CA TYR A 202 11.31 -6.10 -0.13
C TYR A 202 10.86 -7.52 0.25
N ALA A 203 9.55 -7.76 0.18
CA ALA A 203 8.99 -9.07 0.48
C ALA A 203 9.37 -10.09 -0.59
N GLU A 204 9.94 -11.24 -0.19
CA GLU A 204 10.46 -12.24 -1.13
C GLU A 204 9.36 -12.86 -2.05
N PHE A 205 8.11 -12.87 -1.60
CA PHE A 205 6.97 -13.30 -2.40
C PHE A 205 6.54 -12.28 -3.46
N PHE A 206 7.09 -11.06 -3.48
CA PHE A 206 6.72 -10.01 -4.45
C PHE A 206 6.94 -10.47 -5.90
N ASN A 207 7.94 -11.32 -6.14
CA ASN A 207 8.24 -11.90 -7.45
C ASN A 207 7.25 -13.00 -7.86
N ASN A 208 6.42 -13.50 -6.94
CA ASN A 208 5.42 -14.52 -7.24
C ASN A 208 4.09 -13.87 -7.62
N TRP A 209 3.81 -13.85 -8.93
CA TRP A 209 2.61 -13.22 -9.48
C TRP A 209 1.30 -13.85 -8.98
N TYR A 210 1.28 -15.13 -8.62
CA TYR A 210 0.07 -15.77 -8.07
C TYR A 210 -0.25 -15.21 -6.68
N PHE A 211 0.76 -15.12 -5.80
CA PHE A 211 0.57 -14.55 -4.47
C PHE A 211 0.17 -13.08 -4.57
N LEU A 212 0.86 -12.31 -5.42
CA LEU A 212 0.57 -10.90 -5.63
C LEU A 212 -0.86 -10.66 -6.14
N LEU A 213 -1.32 -11.47 -7.11
CA LEU A 213 -2.67 -11.40 -7.63
C LEU A 213 -3.72 -11.78 -6.57
N CYS A 214 -3.47 -12.85 -5.81
CA CYS A 214 -4.37 -13.28 -4.74
C CYS A 214 -4.46 -12.25 -3.61
N ALA A 215 -3.33 -11.74 -3.12
CA ALA A 215 -3.27 -10.71 -2.09
C ALA A 215 -3.95 -9.42 -2.54
N SER A 216 -3.64 -8.95 -3.76
CA SER A 216 -4.31 -7.79 -4.36
C SER A 216 -5.83 -7.99 -4.48
N THR A 217 -6.27 -9.17 -4.92
CA THR A 217 -7.70 -9.49 -4.98
C THR A 217 -8.37 -9.43 -3.61
N LEU A 218 -7.76 -10.04 -2.61
CA LEU A 218 -8.29 -10.12 -1.25
C LEU A 218 -8.25 -8.78 -0.51
N GLU A 219 -7.26 -7.94 -0.73
CA GLU A 219 -7.09 -6.69 0.02
C GLU A 219 -7.64 -5.46 -0.68
N PHE A 220 -7.75 -5.50 -2.01
CA PHE A 220 -8.32 -4.40 -2.76
C PHE A 220 -9.78 -4.67 -3.12
N PHE A 221 -10.06 -5.75 -3.85
CA PHE A 221 -11.39 -5.97 -4.42
C PHE A 221 -12.41 -6.35 -3.35
N VAL A 222 -12.06 -7.22 -2.40
CA VAL A 222 -13.01 -7.61 -1.34
C VAL A 222 -13.43 -6.42 -0.49
N PRO A 223 -12.52 -5.56 0.04
CA PRO A 223 -12.90 -4.36 0.76
C PRO A 223 -13.68 -3.36 -0.10
N LEU A 224 -13.26 -3.12 -1.33
CA LEU A 224 -13.91 -2.20 -2.27
C LEU A 224 -15.37 -2.60 -2.53
N LEU A 225 -15.59 -3.86 -2.90
CA LEU A 225 -16.91 -4.39 -3.21
C LEU A 225 -17.80 -4.41 -1.97
N SER A 226 -17.26 -4.81 -0.82
CA SER A 226 -18.01 -4.87 0.44
C SER A 226 -18.45 -3.49 0.91
N VAL A 227 -17.53 -2.52 0.95
CA VAL A 227 -17.82 -1.13 1.35
C VAL A 227 -18.84 -0.51 0.40
N THR A 228 -18.65 -0.68 -0.91
CA THR A 228 -19.59 -0.14 -1.91
C THR A 228 -20.98 -0.75 -1.75
N TYR A 229 -21.06 -2.07 -1.65
CA TYR A 229 -22.31 -2.79 -1.46
C TYR A 229 -23.06 -2.31 -0.21
N PHE A 230 -22.38 -2.26 0.95
CA PHE A 230 -23.00 -1.81 2.19
C PHE A 230 -23.49 -0.36 2.10
N ASN A 231 -22.69 0.54 1.56
CA ASN A 231 -23.07 1.96 1.43
C ASN A 231 -24.23 2.16 0.45
N VAL A 232 -24.24 1.49 -0.71
CA VAL A 232 -25.35 1.55 -1.68
C VAL A 232 -26.63 0.99 -1.06
N HIS A 233 -26.55 -0.12 -0.34
CA HIS A 233 -27.72 -0.70 0.30
C HIS A 233 -28.26 0.20 1.43
N ILE A 234 -27.39 0.77 2.26
CA ILE A 234 -27.77 1.77 3.29
C ILE A 234 -28.52 2.93 2.61
N PHE A 235 -27.95 3.48 1.54
CA PHE A 235 -28.54 4.58 0.81
C PHE A 235 -29.93 4.25 0.30
N HIS A 236 -30.09 3.09 -0.34
CA HIS A 236 -31.37 2.67 -0.90
C HIS A 236 -32.43 2.47 0.20
N ASN A 237 -32.04 1.93 1.35
CA ASN A 237 -32.94 1.77 2.49
C ASN A 237 -33.36 3.11 3.11
N ILE A 238 -32.44 4.06 3.22
CA ILE A 238 -32.75 5.42 3.71
C ILE A 238 -33.70 6.11 2.73
N GLN A 239 -33.42 6.06 1.42
CA GLN A 239 -34.30 6.65 0.41
C GLN A 239 -35.69 6.01 0.41
N ARG A 240 -35.79 4.68 0.53
CA ARG A 240 -37.09 3.99 0.62
C ARG A 240 -37.89 4.42 1.83
N ARG A 241 -37.24 4.63 2.98
CA ARG A 241 -37.88 5.13 4.21
C ARG A 241 -38.32 6.59 4.06
N GLN A 242 -37.50 7.43 3.43
CA GLN A 242 -37.86 8.82 3.14
C GLN A 242 -39.06 8.91 2.19
N ARG A 243 -39.12 8.10 1.13
CA ARG A 243 -40.26 8.08 0.20
C ARG A 243 -41.57 7.64 0.87
N HIS A 244 -41.54 6.63 1.73
CA HIS A 244 -42.73 6.22 2.49
C HIS A 244 -43.12 7.22 3.58
N GLY A 245 -42.16 7.86 4.25
CA GLY A 245 -42.41 8.92 5.24
C GLY A 245 -42.97 10.21 4.62
N SER A 246 -42.55 10.58 3.41
CA SER A 246 -43.08 11.75 2.67
C SER A 246 -44.50 11.56 2.13
N THR A 247 -45.08 10.36 2.20
CA THR A 247 -46.52 10.19 1.94
C THR A 247 -47.37 10.62 3.16
N GLN A 248 -46.71 10.90 4.30
CA GLN A 248 -47.38 11.22 5.56
C GLN A 248 -47.12 12.66 6.06
N ASP A 249 -46.07 13.35 5.58
CA ASP A 249 -45.83 14.78 5.87
C ASP A 249 -45.41 15.56 4.60
N CYS A 250 -46.19 16.61 4.25
CA CYS A 250 -45.86 17.58 3.20
C CYS A 250 -44.82 18.60 3.71
N GLU A 251 -43.52 18.26 3.65
CA GLU A 251 -42.41 19.23 3.71
C GLU A 251 -41.46 19.00 2.51
N PRO A 252 -40.92 20.07 1.89
CA PRO A 252 -40.11 19.92 0.68
C PRO A 252 -38.77 19.24 0.97
N PRO A 253 -38.21 18.45 0.02
CA PRO A 253 -37.03 17.64 0.27
C PRO A 253 -35.77 18.52 0.40
N ARG A 254 -35.07 18.38 1.53
CA ARG A 254 -33.78 19.02 1.81
C ARG A 254 -32.65 18.34 1.00
N SER A 255 -32.64 18.60 -0.32
CA SER A 255 -31.74 18.00 -1.32
C SER A 255 -30.26 18.36 -1.17
N SER A 256 -29.94 19.43 -0.43
CA SER A 256 -28.58 19.94 -0.30
C SER A 256 -27.69 19.11 0.63
N SER A 257 -28.21 18.58 1.74
CA SER A 257 -27.38 17.91 2.76
C SER A 257 -26.91 16.50 2.38
N LEU A 258 -27.66 15.83 1.49
CA LEU A 258 -27.35 14.48 1.03
C LEU A 258 -26.22 14.50 -0.03
N SER A 259 -26.25 15.47 -0.95
CA SER A 259 -25.27 15.62 -2.03
C SER A 259 -23.83 15.78 -1.52
N TRP A 260 -23.61 16.61 -0.49
CA TRP A 260 -22.28 16.84 0.10
C TRP A 260 -21.70 15.60 0.79
N ARG A 261 -22.54 14.77 1.43
CA ARG A 261 -22.09 13.51 2.06
C ARG A 261 -21.68 12.45 1.02
N PHE A 262 -22.36 12.41 -0.14
CA PHE A 262 -21.96 11.55 -1.27
C PHE A 262 -20.71 12.05 -1.99
N LEU A 263 -20.56 13.36 -2.13
CA LEU A 263 -19.35 13.98 -2.69
C LEU A 263 -18.15 13.72 -1.78
N GLN A 264 -18.30 13.82 -0.45
CA GLN A 264 -17.24 13.58 0.52
C GLN A 264 -16.80 12.10 0.56
N GLN A 265 -17.74 11.14 0.43
CA GLN A 265 -17.43 9.71 0.33
C GLN A 265 -16.78 9.33 -1.02
N ARG A 266 -17.23 9.90 -2.14
CA ARG A 266 -16.58 9.71 -3.46
C ARG A 266 -15.20 10.36 -3.52
N TYR A 267 -15.00 11.53 -2.91
CA TYR A 267 -13.71 12.20 -2.89
C TYR A 267 -12.68 11.47 -2.05
N VAL A 268 -13.03 11.01 -0.84
CA VAL A 268 -12.10 10.23 0.01
C VAL A 268 -11.74 8.89 -0.65
N PHE A 269 -12.71 8.21 -1.25
CA PHE A 269 -12.47 6.97 -1.98
C PHE A 269 -11.64 7.21 -3.25
N ALA A 270 -11.92 8.29 -4.00
CA ALA A 270 -11.10 8.70 -5.14
C ALA A 270 -9.69 9.12 -4.70
N LEU A 271 -9.51 9.76 -3.54
CA LEU A 271 -8.20 10.17 -3.00
C LEU A 271 -7.38 8.95 -2.55
N ILE A 272 -8.02 7.99 -1.90
CA ILE A 272 -7.41 6.71 -1.51
C ILE A 272 -7.05 5.92 -2.77
N LEU A 273 -7.94 5.85 -3.77
CA LEU A 273 -7.66 5.21 -5.06
C LEU A 273 -6.57 5.95 -5.87
N LEU A 274 -6.51 7.29 -5.82
CA LEU A 274 -5.45 8.07 -6.46
C LEU A 274 -4.12 7.84 -5.75
N ALA A 275 -4.11 7.84 -4.42
CA ALA A 275 -2.94 7.54 -3.60
C ALA A 275 -2.46 6.10 -3.83
N PHE A 276 -3.37 5.13 -3.93
CA PHE A 276 -3.06 3.74 -4.25
C PHE A 276 -2.57 3.58 -5.69
N ARG A 277 -3.14 4.30 -6.66
CA ARG A 277 -2.71 4.26 -8.07
C ARG A 277 -1.35 4.95 -8.25
N ILE A 278 -1.06 5.99 -7.48
CA ILE A 278 0.26 6.64 -7.41
C ILE A 278 1.26 5.70 -6.72
N LEU A 279 0.90 5.08 -5.59
CA LEU A 279 1.75 4.10 -4.89
C LEU A 279 2.05 2.86 -5.74
N PHE A 280 1.05 2.36 -6.49
CA PHE A 280 1.18 1.23 -7.40
C PHE A 280 2.00 1.58 -8.65
N LEU A 281 1.93 2.82 -9.15
CA LEU A 281 2.83 3.31 -10.19
C LEU A 281 4.27 3.51 -9.69
N PHE A 282 4.46 3.81 -8.40
CA PHE A 282 5.79 3.88 -7.75
C PHE A 282 6.36 2.51 -7.36
N LEU A 283 5.53 1.46 -7.31
CA LEU A 283 5.96 0.07 -7.02
C LEU A 283 6.18 -0.76 -8.29
N LEU A 284 5.88 -0.22 -9.48
CA LEU A 284 6.02 -0.89 -10.78
C LEU A 284 7.01 -0.19 -11.74
N VAL A 285 7.71 0.83 -11.27
CA VAL A 285 8.88 1.45 -11.92
C VAL A 285 10.08 1.21 -11.02
#